data_AF-A0A7C6ULN5-F1
#
_entry.id   AF-A0A7C6ULN5-F1
#
_cell.length_a   1.000
_cell.length_b   1.000
_cell.length_c   1.000
_cell.angle_alpha   90.00
_cell.angle_beta   90.00
_cell.angle_gamma   90.00
#
_symmetry.space_group_name_H-M   'P 1'
#
loop_
_entity.id
_entity.type
_entity.pdbx_description
1 polymer ?
#
loop_
_entity_poly.entity_id
_entity_poly.type
_entity_poly.pdbx_seq_one_letter_code
_entity_poly.pdbx_strand_id
1 'polypeptide(L)' 'MALGQKRNKLVVPEAHKAMEQFKTEVAKEIGITTPPDGYWGNYSSRDCGAVGGHMVKKMIEDYERRLGETTPTS' A
#
# COMPACT_ATOMS: atom_id res chain seq x y z
N MET A 1 9.57 9.32 22.12
CA MET A 1 8.99 9.21 20.77
C MET A 1 8.68 7.74 20.54
N ALA A 2 7.41 7.39 20.31
CA ALA A 2 6.99 5.99 20.26
C ALA A 2 7.65 5.29 19.07
N LEU A 3 8.52 4.32 19.37
CA LEU A 3 8.98 3.31 18.41
C LEU A 3 7.76 2.49 18.00
N GLY A 4 7.05 2.98 16.98
CA GLY A 4 5.91 2.29 16.36
C GLY A 4 6.30 0.83 16.14
N GLN A 5 5.52 -0.05 16.75
CA GLN A 5 5.92 -1.42 17.00
C GLN A 5 6.38 -2.12 15.72
N LYS A 6 7.58 -2.69 15.78
CA LYS A 6 8.26 -3.54 14.77
C LYS A 6 7.51 -4.88 14.52
N ARG A 7 6.18 -4.84 14.51
CA ARG A 7 5.29 -6.02 14.54
C ARG A 7 4.39 -6.14 13.31
N ASN A 8 4.43 -5.20 12.38
CA ASN A 8 3.82 -5.38 11.06
C ASN A 8 4.74 -6.26 10.20
N LYS A 9 4.88 -7.53 10.59
CA LYS A 9 5.44 -8.55 9.71
C LYS A 9 4.40 -8.74 8.61
N LEU A 10 4.78 -8.49 7.36
CA LEU A 10 3.89 -8.78 6.24
C LEU A 10 3.43 -10.24 6.33
N VAL A 11 2.14 -10.46 6.14
CA VAL A 11 1.53 -11.80 6.15
C VAL A 11 2.23 -12.70 5.13
N VAL A 12 2.66 -12.12 4.01
CA VAL A 12 3.50 -12.74 2.99
C VAL A 12 4.83 -11.97 2.92
N PRO A 13 5.90 -12.45 3.58
CA PRO A 13 7.18 -11.74 3.63
C PRO A 13 7.84 -11.63 2.26
N GLU A 14 7.60 -12.59 1.36
CA GLU A 14 8.10 -12.58 -0.01
C GLU A 14 7.51 -11.43 -0.84
N ALA A 15 6.30 -10.96 -0.50
CA ALA A 15 5.64 -9.86 -1.17
C ALA A 15 6.20 -8.48 -0.77
N HIS A 16 7.13 -8.40 0.19
CA HIS A 16 7.64 -7.12 0.71
C HIS A 16 8.13 -6.19 -0.40
N LYS A 17 8.94 -6.71 -1.33
CA LYS A 17 9.47 -5.89 -2.43
C LYS A 17 8.37 -5.37 -3.36
N ALA A 18 7.40 -6.22 -3.69
CA ALA A 18 6.26 -5.83 -4.52
C ALA A 18 5.37 -4.79 -3.81
N MET A 19 5.17 -4.94 -2.49
CA MET A 19 4.42 -4.02 -1.67
C MET A 19 5.08 -2.64 -1.55
N GLU A 20 6.40 -2.58 -1.42
CA GLU A 20 7.15 -1.32 -1.41
C GLU A 20 7.10 -0.59 -2.75
N GLN A 21 7.19 -1.34 -3.86
CA GLN A 21 7.00 -0.79 -5.20
C GLN A 21 5.58 -0.25 -5.36
N PHE A 22 4.57 -1.02 -4.96
CA PHE A 22 3.18 -0.61 -5.02
C PHE A 22 2.91 0.67 -4.22
N LYS A 23 3.43 0.75 -2.99
CA LYS A 23 3.36 1.97 -2.17
C LYS A 23 3.96 3.17 -2.90
N THR A 24 5.10 2.98 -3.56
CA THR A 24 5.81 4.03 -4.31
C THR A 24 4.99 4.53 -5.49
N GLU A 25 4.37 3.63 -6.25
CA GLU A 25 3.51 3.98 -7.37
C GLU A 25 2.25 4.70 -6.90
N VAL A 26 1.58 4.20 -5.86
CA VAL A 26 0.39 4.83 -5.29
C VAL A 26 0.70 6.23 -4.74
N ALA A 27 1.83 6.40 -4.07
CA ALA A 27 2.25 7.70 -3.58
C ALA A 27 2.45 8.70 -4.73
N LYS A 28 3.15 8.29 -5.81
CA LYS A 28 3.32 9.13 -7.00
C LYS A 28 1.99 9.52 -7.63
N GLU A 29 1.04 8.59 -7.73
CA GLU A 29 -0.29 8.85 -8.31
C GLU A 29 -1.05 9.96 -7.57
N ILE A 30 -0.92 10.00 -6.24
CA ILE A 30 -1.59 11.01 -5.40
C ILE A 30 -0.72 12.24 -5.13
N GLY A 31 0.41 12.38 -5.85
CA GLY A 31 1.30 13.54 -5.76
C GLY A 31 2.19 13.55 -4.51
N ILE A 32 2.30 12.45 -3.79
CA ILE A 32 3.15 12.30 -2.62
C ILE A 32 4.47 11.66 -3.03
N THR A 33 5.57 12.33 -2.72
CA THR A 33 6.90 11.75 -2.92
C THR A 33 7.18 10.75 -1.82
N THR A 34 7.65 9.54 -2.15
CA THR A 34 8.06 8.58 -1.12
C THR A 34 9.43 8.96 -0.54
N PRO A 35 9.62 8.86 0.78
CA PRO A 35 10.92 9.07 1.41
C PRO A 35 11.95 8.04 0.89
N PRO A 36 13.14 8.48 0.45
CA PRO A 36 14.17 7.58 -0.10
C PRO A 36 14.79 6.67 0.97
N ASP A 37 14.76 7.09 2.23
CA ASP A 37 15.18 6.32 3.40
C ASP A 37 14.04 5.45 3.98
N GLY A 38 12.85 5.48 3.36
CA GLY A 38 11.67 4.76 3.84
C GLY A 38 11.08 5.31 5.14
N TYR A 39 11.58 6.44 5.64
CA TYR A 39 11.09 7.05 6.87
C TYR A 39 9.93 8.01 6.61
N TRP A 40 8.72 7.54 6.92
CA TRP A 40 7.50 8.32 6.77
C TRP A 40 7.22 9.26 7.95
N GLY A 41 8.08 9.31 8.97
CA GLY A 41 7.83 10.14 10.16
C GLY A 41 7.96 11.64 9.92
N ASN A 42 8.56 12.06 8.80
CA ASN A 42 8.61 13.47 8.38
C ASN A 42 7.39 13.91 7.54
N TYR A 43 6.55 12.96 7.12
CA TYR A 43 5.32 13.23 6.36
C TYR A 43 4.14 13.46 7.30
N SER A 44 3.16 14.23 6.84
CA SER A 44 1.95 14.44 7.64
C SER A 44 1.20 13.11 7.79
N SER A 45 0.56 12.89 8.94
CA SER A 45 -0.27 11.69 9.16
C SER A 45 -1.40 11.56 8.13
N ARG A 46 -1.85 12.68 7.56
CA ARG A 46 -2.83 12.73 6.48
C ARG A 46 -2.26 12.13 5.19
N ASP A 47 -1.02 12.48 4.84
CA ASP A 47 -0.37 11.99 3.62
C ASP A 47 -0.06 10.49 3.72
N CYS A 48 0.51 10.06 4.85
CA CYS A 48 0.74 8.65 5.14
C CYS A 48 -0.57 7.84 5.10
N GLY A 49 -1.64 8.40 5.69
CA GLY A 49 -2.97 7.80 5.69
C GLY A 49 -3.60 7.74 4.29
N ALA A 50 -3.42 8.78 3.47
CA ALA A 50 -3.89 8.79 2.09
C ALA A 50 -3.21 7.71 1.26
N VAL A 51 -1.87 7.61 1.30
CA VAL A 51 -1.13 6.56 0.59
C VAL A 51 -1.63 5.17 0.98
N GLY A 52 -1.72 4.89 2.29
CA GLY A 52 -2.21 3.60 2.79
C GLY A 52 -3.66 3.30 2.39
N GLY A 53 -4.55 4.28 2.44
CA GLY A 53 -5.94 4.15 2.03
C GLY A 53 -6.09 3.86 0.53
N HIS A 54 -5.32 4.56 -0.31
CA HIS A 54 -5.31 4.35 -1.75
C HIS A 54 -4.73 2.97 -2.13
N MET A 55 -3.73 2.49 -1.39
CA MET A 55 -3.21 1.13 -1.56
C MET A 55 -4.31 0.08 -1.31
N VAL A 56 -5.03 0.20 -0.19
CA VAL A 56 -6.13 -0.74 0.15
C VAL A 56 -7.25 -0.67 -0.87
N LYS A 57 -7.64 0.54 -1.30
CA LYS A 57 -8.70 0.71 -2.31
C LYS A 57 -8.37 -0.03 -3.61
N LYS A 58 -7.17 0.16 -4.15
CA LYS A 58 -6.70 -0.53 -5.36
C LYS A 58 -6.62 -2.05 -5.20
N MET A 59 -6.20 -2.53 -4.03
CA MET A 59 -6.19 -3.97 -3.75
C MET A 59 -7.59 -4.57 -3.77
N ILE A 60 -8.57 -3.86 -3.21
CA ILE A 60 -9.97 -4.26 -3.25
C ILE A 60 -10.48 -4.23 -4.69
N GLU A 61 -10.21 -3.17 -5.44
CA GLU A 61 -10.61 -3.06 -6.86
C GLU A 61 -10.05 -4.20 -7.73
N ASP A 62 -8.78 -4.56 -7.55
CA ASP A 62 -8.15 -5.69 -8.23
C ASP A 62 -8.76 -7.04 -7.78
N TYR A 63 -9.02 -7.20 -6.48
CA TYR A 63 -9.64 -8.39 -5.94
C TYR A 63 -11.08 -8.57 -6.45
N GLU A 64 -11.89 -7.51 -6.45
CA GLU A 64 -13.26 -7.49 -6.98
C GLU A 64 -13.28 -7.80 -8.47
N ARG A 65 -12.34 -7.25 -9.25
CA ARG A 65 -12.19 -7.56 -10.68
C ARG A 65 -11.92 -9.04 -10.91
N ARG A 66 -10.96 -9.62 -10.19
CA ARG A 66 -10.63 -11.04 -10.30
C ARG A 66 -11.81 -11.92 -9.91
N LEU A 67 -12.53 -11.55 -8.86
CA LEU A 67 -13.72 -12.29 -8.42
C LEU A 67 -14.84 -12.22 -9.48
N GLY A 68 -15.06 -11.05 -10.08
CA GLY A 68 -15.99 -10.86 -11.18
C GLY A 68 -15.63 -11.63 -12.45
N GLU A 69 -14.33 -11.72 -12.78
CA GLU A 69 -13.83 -12.55 -13.90
C GLU A 69 -13.98 -14.05 -13.64
N THR A 70 -13.96 -14.49 -12.38
CA THR A 70 -14.19 -15.91 -12.02
C THR A 70 -15.65 -16.33 -12.03
N THR A 71 -16.61 -15.45 -12.37
CA THR A 71 -17.97 -15.89 -12.68
C THR A 71 -17.93 -16.62 -14.01
N PRO A 72 -18.11 -17.96 -14.05
CA PRO A 72 -18.04 -18.69 -15.30
C PRO A 72 -19.25 -18.27 -16.12
N THR A 73 -19.01 -17.50 -17.18
CA THR A 73 -19.95 -17.39 -18.29
C THR A 73 -20.11 -18.80 -18.83
N SER A 74 -21.15 -19.49 -18.39
CA SER A 74 -21.70 -20.68 -19.04
C SER A 74 -22.58 -20.25 -20.19
#